data_AF-A0A4R5LF11-F1
#
_entry.id   AF-A0A4R5LF11-F1
#
_cell.length_a   1.000
_cell.length_b   1.000
_cell.length_c   1.000
_cell.angle_alpha   90.00
_cell.angle_beta   90.00
_cell.angle_gamma   90.00
#
_symmetry.space_group_name_H-M   'P 1'
#
loop_
_entity.id
_entity.type
_entity.pdbx_description
1 polymer ?
#
loop_
_entity_poly.entity_id
_entity_poly.type
_entity_poly.pdbx_seq_one_letter_code
_entity_poly.pdbx_strand_id
1 'polypeptide(L)' 'MNQHAAEELVKAIAAETHAPMETVSRMYEETWAAFSDGARIMDYLSVLVARRVRENLRSLRQDAH' A
#
# COMPACT_ATOMS: atom_id res chain seq x y z
N MET A 1 -5.67 10.66 -9.68
CA MET A 1 -4.62 9.78 -9.13
C MET A 1 -3.64 9.50 -10.26
N ASN A 2 -2.36 9.82 -10.09
CA ASN A 2 -1.37 9.55 -11.14
C ASN A 2 -1.02 8.06 -11.07
N GLN A 3 -1.53 7.24 -12.00
CA GLN A 3 -1.35 5.77 -11.98
C GLN A 3 0.13 5.38 -11.88
N HIS A 4 1.01 6.13 -12.55
CA HIS A 4 2.46 5.97 -12.44
C HIS A 4 3.00 6.07 -11.01
N ALA A 5 2.49 7.00 -10.19
CA ALA A 5 2.98 7.17 -8.82
C ALA A 5 2.57 6.00 -7.91
N ALA A 6 1.38 5.43 -8.14
CA ALA A 6 0.91 4.26 -7.41
C ALA A 6 1.73 3.02 -7.76
N GLU A 7 2.02 2.80 -9.04
CA GLU A 7 2.84 1.67 -9.49
C GLU A 7 4.27 1.72 -8.94
N GLU A 8 4.90 2.89 -8.93
CA GLU A 8 6.25 3.06 -8.37
C GLU A 8 6.27 2.83 -6.85
N LEU A 9 5.21 3.26 -6.13
CA LEU A 9 5.06 2.95 -4.70
C LEU A 9 4.88 1.46 -4.45
N VAL A 10 4.05 0.77 -5.23
CA VAL A 10 3.83 -0.68 -5.12
C VAL A 10 5.14 -1.45 -5.36
N LYS A 11 5.91 -1.08 -6.40
CA LYS A 11 7.22 -1.68 -6.66
C LYS A 11 8.21 -1.45 -5.52
N ALA A 12 8.29 -0.22 -5.01
CA ALA A 12 9.16 0.11 -3.88
C ALA A 12 8.81 -0.72 -2.64
N ILE A 13 7.53 -0.80 -2.28
CA ILE A 13 7.05 -1.56 -1.13
C ILE A 13 7.32 -3.06 -1.32
N ALA A 14 7.06 -3.61 -2.51
CA ALA A 14 7.35 -5.01 -2.82
C ALA A 14 8.84 -5.33 -2.65
N ALA A 15 9.72 -4.46 -3.16
CA ALA A 15 11.17 -4.61 -3.00
C ALA A 15 11.60 -4.50 -1.52
N GLU A 16 11.08 -3.53 -0.76
CA GLU A 16 11.38 -3.33 0.66
C GLU A 16 10.93 -4.51 1.54
N THR A 17 9.76 -5.08 1.22
CA THR A 17 9.12 -6.12 2.04
C THR A 17 9.38 -7.54 1.55
N HIS A 18 10.03 -7.70 0.38
CA HIS A 18 10.23 -8.96 -0.31
C HIS A 18 8.92 -9.72 -0.60
N ALA A 19 7.82 -8.98 -0.72
CA ALA A 19 6.49 -9.50 -1.01
C ALA A 19 6.19 -9.44 -2.52
N PRO A 20 5.37 -10.35 -3.06
CA PRO A 20 4.99 -10.33 -4.46
C PRO A 20 4.16 -9.08 -4.78
N MET A 21 4.47 -8.42 -5.91
CA MET A 21 3.82 -7.17 -6.33
C MET A 21 2.29 -7.32 -6.42
N GLU A 22 1.79 -8.48 -6.84
CA GLU A 22 0.35 -8.76 -6.91
C GLU A 22 -0.32 -8.63 -5.53
N THR A 23 0.30 -9.17 -4.48
CA THR A 23 -0.20 -9.05 -3.10
C THR A 23 -0.13 -7.60 -2.62
N VAL A 24 0.97 -6.91 -2.90
CA VAL A 24 1.13 -5.49 -2.54
C VAL A 24 0.11 -4.61 -3.25
N SER A 25 -0.14 -4.85 -4.54
CA SER A 25 -1.13 -4.12 -5.34
C SER A 25 -2.53 -4.31 -4.79
N ARG A 26 -2.93 -5.56 -4.53
CA ARG A 26 -4.24 -5.86 -3.96
C ARG A 26 -4.44 -5.18 -2.60
N MET A 27 -3.43 -5.28 -1.72
CA MET A 27 -3.47 -4.62 -0.41
C MET A 27 -3.54 -3.09 -0.54
N TYR A 28 -2.81 -2.52 -1.51
CA TYR A 28 -2.84 -1.09 -1.79
C TYR A 28 -4.23 -0.64 -2.25
N GLU A 29 -4.86 -1.37 -3.17
CA GLU A 29 -6.22 -1.09 -3.67
C GLU A 29 -7.29 -1.24 -2.59
N GLU A 30 -7.25 -2.33 -1.81
CA GLU A 30 -8.17 -2.56 -0.69
C GLU A 30 -8.05 -1.45 0.36
N THR A 31 -6.83 -1.06 0.69
CA THR A 31 -6.54 0.01 1.66
C THR A 31 -6.96 1.36 1.09
N TRP A 32 -6.67 1.62 -0.19
CA TRP A 32 -7.07 2.84 -0.88
C TRP A 32 -8.59 3.01 -0.88
N ALA A 33 -9.34 1.97 -1.23
CA ALA A 33 -10.80 1.99 -1.21
C ALA A 33 -11.34 2.37 0.17
N ALA A 34 -10.82 1.72 1.22
CA ALA A 34 -11.22 1.98 2.61
C ALA A 34 -10.93 3.42 3.08
N PHE A 35 -9.78 3.99 2.69
CA PHE A 35 -9.43 5.36 3.05
C PHE A 35 -10.09 6.40 2.15
N SER A 36 -10.39 6.05 0.90
CA SER A 36 -11.04 6.94 -0.06
C SER A 36 -12.51 7.17 0.29
N ASP A 37 -13.14 6.20 0.97
CA ASP A 37 -14.49 6.35 1.52
C ASP A 37 -14.49 7.42 2.63
N GLY A 38 -15.11 8.56 2.32
CA GLY A 38 -15.21 9.70 3.24
C GLY A 38 -14.03 10.67 3.25
N ALA A 39 -12.94 10.40 2.53
CA ALA A 39 -11.82 11.34 2.45
C ALA A 39 -12.08 12.46 1.43
N ARG A 40 -11.88 13.70 1.87
CA ARG A 40 -12.06 14.91 1.03
C ARG A 40 -10.80 15.30 0.25
N ILE A 41 -9.63 14.81 0.68
CA ILE A 41 -8.33 15.08 0.06
C ILE A 41 -7.66 13.75 -0.27
N MET A 42 -7.55 13.44 -1.56
CA MET A 42 -6.94 12.21 -2.07
C MET A 42 -5.41 12.30 -2.19
N ASP A 43 -4.84 13.52 -2.17
CA ASP A 43 -3.43 13.75 -2.47
C ASP A 43 -2.51 13.08 -1.43
N TYR A 44 -2.84 13.24 -0.15
CA TYR A 44 -2.11 12.62 0.96
C TYR A 44 -2.47 11.16 1.21
N LEU A 45 -3.57 10.67 0.60
CA LEU A 45 -4.05 9.32 0.78
C LEU A 45 -2.99 8.31 0.29
N SER A 46 -2.26 8.66 -0.76
CA SER A 46 -1.18 7.84 -1.34
C SER A 46 -0.09 7.50 -0.32
N VAL A 47 0.30 8.48 0.50
CA VAL A 47 1.30 8.33 1.58
C VAL A 47 0.74 7.48 2.72
N LEU A 48 -0.51 7.71 3.11
CA LEU A 48 -1.17 6.95 4.18
C LEU A 48 -1.33 5.48 3.81
N VAL A 49 -1.81 5.22 2.60
CA VAL A 49 -1.99 3.86 2.05
C VAL A 49 -0.64 3.16 1.95
N ALA A 50 0.38 3.82 1.38
CA ALA A 50 1.73 3.26 1.28
C ALA A 50 2.30 2.87 2.66
N ARG A 51 2.14 3.73 3.66
CA ARG A 51 2.55 3.44 5.04
C ARG A 51 1.80 2.24 5.60
N ARG A 52 0.47 2.21 5.46
CA ARG A 52 -0.39 1.13 5.98
C ARG A 52 -0.06 -0.24 5.36
N VAL A 53 0.24 -0.28 4.07
CA VAL A 53 0.64 -1.51 3.37
C VAL A 53 1.99 -2.01 3.88
N ARG A 54 2.98 -1.13 4.08
CA ARG A 54 4.27 -1.51 4.68
C ARG A 54 4.11 -2.08 6.08
N GLU A 55 3.29 -1.45 6.92
CA GLU A 55 3.04 -1.91 8.29
C GLU A 55 2.32 -3.26 8.34
N ASN A 56 1.34 -3.49 7.45
CA ASN A 56 0.68 -4.79 7.33
C ASN A 56 1.65 -5.88 6.90
N LEU A 57 2.43 -5.65 5.85
CA LEU A 57 3.40 -6.61 5.34
C LEU A 57 4.49 -6.92 6.39
N ARG A 58 4.92 -5.91 7.15
CA ARG A 58 5.85 -6.12 8.27
C ARG A 58 5.21 -6.95 9.38
N SER A 59 3.96 -6.68 9.74
CA SER A 59 3.24 -7.42 10.78
C SER A 59 3.01 -8.88 10.36
N LEU A 60 2.60 -9.12 9.12
CA LEU A 60 2.45 -10.47 8.55
C LEU A 60 3.77 -11.26 8.58
N ARG A 61 4.90 -10.60 8.33
CA ARG A 61 6.21 -11.22 8.44
C ARG A 61 6.62 -11.52 9.88
N GLN A 62 6.21 -10.68 10.85
CA GLN A 62 6.52 -10.88 12.26
C GLN A 62 5.66 -11.98 12.91
N ASP A 63 4.44 -12.20 12.42
CA ASP A 63 3.55 -13.29 12.87
C ASP A 63 4.00 -14.68 12.36
N ALA A 64 4.86 -14.70 11.33
CA ALA A 64 5.46 -15.91 10.77
C ALA A 64 6.76 -16.36 11.47
N HIS A 65 7.05 -15.87 12.69
CA HIS A 65 8.19 -16.27 13.53
C HIS A 65 7.71 -16.78 14.90
#